data_AF-R9ALI0-F1
#
_entry.id   AF-R9ALI0-F1
#
_cell.length_a   1.000
_cell.length_b   1.000
_cell.length_c   1.000
_cell.angle_alpha   90.00
_cell.angle_beta   90.00
_cell.angle_gamma   90.00
#
_symmetry.space_group_name_H-M   'P 1'
#
loop_
_entity.id
_entity.type
_entity.pdbx_description
1 polymer ?
#
loop_
_entity_poly.entity_id
_entity_poly.type
_entity_poly.pdbx_seq_one_letter_code
_entity_poly.pdbx_strand_id
1 'polypeptide(L)' 'MNGFLLSFYTAQNRTYQGQMISEWLLSVAKQMNLRGATVLAGMEGVDHQGLFHSASFLSWPIDPYKFSLR' A
#
# COMPACT_ATOMS: atom_id res chain seq x y z
N MET A 1 9.62 -20.40 -14.66
CA MET A 1 9.09 -19.21 -13.97
C MET A 1 9.91 -19.03 -12.69
N ASN A 2 10.93 -18.17 -12.70
CA ASN A 2 11.82 -17.98 -11.54
C ASN A 2 11.71 -16.52 -11.05
N GLY A 3 10.60 -16.21 -10.40
CA GLY A 3 10.35 -14.89 -9.84
C GLY A 3 9.54 -15.01 -8.55
N PHE A 4 9.62 -13.99 -7.71
CA PHE A 4 8.87 -13.90 -6.46
C PHE A 4 7.98 -12.67 -6.52
N LEU A 5 6.77 -12.78 -5.99
CA LEU A 5 5.92 -11.63 -5.70
C LEU A 5 6.11 -11.27 -4.22
N LEU A 6 6.55 -10.05 -3.96
CA LEU A 6 6.62 -9.50 -2.61
C LEU A 6 5.41 -8.60 -2.38
N SER A 7 4.64 -8.85 -1.33
CA SER A 7 3.46 -8.06 -0.96
C SER A 7 3.62 -7.51 0.44
N PHE A 8 3.40 -6.21 0.58
CA PHE A 8 3.44 -5.50 1.85
C PHE A 8 2.03 -5.03 2.21
N TYR A 9 1.65 -5.22 3.47
CA TYR A 9 0.40 -4.74 4.02
C TYR A 9 0.72 -3.70 5.10
N THR A 10 0.15 -2.50 4.97
CA THR A 10 0.34 -1.41 5.93
C THR A 10 -0.97 -0.63 6.08
N ALA A 11 -1.13 0.02 7.23
CA ALA A 11 -2.18 1.02 7.40
C ALA A 11 -1.90 2.24 6.51
N GLN A 12 -2.96 2.86 6.00
CA GLN A 12 -2.88 4.00 5.07
C GLN A 12 -2.18 5.22 5.67
N ASN A 13 -2.38 5.48 6.96
CA ASN A 13 -1.83 6.64 7.66
C ASN A 13 -0.43 6.40 8.26
N ARG A 14 0.21 5.25 7.97
CA ARG A 14 1.51 4.93 8.56
C ARG A 14 2.63 5.64 7.80
N THR A 15 3.48 6.34 8.54
CA THR A 15 4.63 7.06 7.98
C THR A 15 5.95 6.41 8.37
N TYR A 16 6.97 6.63 7.52
CA TYR A 16 8.37 6.40 7.81
C TYR A 16 9.14 7.68 7.47
N GLN A 17 9.85 8.25 8.44
CA GLN A 17 10.59 9.52 8.30
C GLN A 17 9.73 10.67 7.70
N GLY A 18 8.46 10.74 8.09
CA GLY A 18 7.53 11.78 7.62
C GLY A 18 6.89 11.52 6.25
N GLN A 19 7.31 10.47 5.54
CA GLN A 19 6.72 10.05 4.26
C GLN A 19 5.72 8.89 4.48
N MET A 20 4.64 8.83 3.71
CA MET A 20 3.74 7.66 3.72
C MET A 20 4.52 6.40 3.34
N ILE A 21 4.32 5.29 4.08
CA ILE A 21 5.08 4.05 3.83
C ILE A 21 4.89 3.54 2.40
N SER A 22 3.69 3.69 1.82
CA SER A 22 3.43 3.32 0.43
C SER A 22 4.34 4.05 -0.57
N GLU A 23 4.52 5.36 -0.39
CA GLU A 23 5.39 6.19 -1.23
C GLU A 23 6.87 5.89 -1.00
N TRP A 24 7.24 5.65 0.26
CA TRP A 24 8.60 5.24 0.61
C TRP A 24 8.97 3.90 -0.06
N LEU A 25 8.08 2.90 -0.01
CA LEU A 25 8.29 1.61 -0.68
C LEU A 25 8.41 1.74 -2.21
N LEU A 26 7.62 2.63 -2.84
CA LEU A 26 7.77 2.93 -4.27
C LEU A 26 9.14 3.54 -4.58
N SER A 27 9.61 4.44 -3.71
CA SER A 27 10.94 5.06 -3.84
C SER A 27 12.05 4.03 -3.73
N VAL A 28 11.96 3.10 -2.78
CA VAL A 28 12.90 1.97 -2.64
C VAL A 28 12.87 1.06 -3.88
N ALA A 29 11.69 0.69 -4.38
CA ALA A 29 11.55 -0.13 -5.58
C ALA A 29 12.22 0.53 -6.80
N LYS A 30 12.08 1.85 -6.94
CA LYS A 30 12.74 2.62 -7.99
C LYS A 30 14.27 2.65 -7.81
N GLN A 31 14.77 2.85 -6.59
CA GLN A 31 16.22 2.83 -6.29
C GLN A 31 16.85 1.46 -6.56
N MET A 32 16.10 0.38 -6.32
CA MET A 32 16.53 -0.99 -6.61
C MET A 32 16.37 -1.39 -8.08
N ASN A 33 15.91 -0.49 -8.95
CA ASN A 33 15.65 -0.73 -10.36
C ASN A 33 14.71 -1.94 -10.62
N LEU A 34 13.70 -2.10 -9.74
CA LEU A 34 12.67 -3.12 -9.93
C LEU A 34 11.81 -2.78 -11.16
N ARG A 35 11.39 -3.81 -11.89
CA ARG A 35 10.61 -3.64 -13.13
C ARG A 35 9.23 -3.01 -12.90
N GLY A 36 8.70 -3.12 -11.68
CA GLY A 36 7.69 -2.20 -11.17
C GLY A 36 7.25 -2.52 -9.74
N ALA A 37 6.54 -1.56 -9.14
CA ALA A 37 5.81 -1.74 -7.87
C ALA A 37 4.38 -1.13 -7.90
N THR A 38 3.42 -1.82 -7.30
CA THR A 38 1.99 -1.45 -7.28
C THR A 38 1.56 -1.05 -5.89
N VAL A 39 0.64 -0.09 -5.80
CA VAL A 39 -0.04 0.26 -4.54
C VAL A 39 -1.54 0.06 -4.66
N LEU A 40 -2.13 -0.66 -3.70
CA LEU A 40 -3.56 -0.85 -3.58
C LEU A 40 -4.05 -0.15 -2.31
N ALA A 41 -5.09 0.68 -2.44
CA ALA A 41 -5.81 1.20 -1.28
C ALA A 41 -6.82 0.15 -0.81
N GLY A 42 -6.60 -0.39 0.39
CA GLY A 42 -7.57 -1.25 1.06
C GLY A 42 -8.69 -0.42 1.68
N MET A 43 -9.94 -0.85 1.51
CA MET A 43 -11.07 -0.22 2.20
C MET A 43 -11.15 -0.66 3.65
N GLU A 44 -10.77 -1.91 3.95
CA GLU A 44 -10.88 -2.50 5.27
C GLU A 44 -9.74 -3.50 5.50
N GLY A 45 -9.40 -3.75 6.76
CA GLY A 45 -8.39 -4.74 7.14
C GLY A 45 -8.37 -5.01 8.64
N VAL A 46 -7.82 -6.16 9.02
CA VAL A 46 -7.61 -6.52 10.43
C VAL A 46 -6.11 -6.61 10.66
N ASP A 47 -5.61 -5.96 11.71
CA ASP A 47 -4.18 -6.00 12.04
C ASP A 47 -3.81 -7.22 12.90
N HIS A 48 -2.52 -7.34 13.25
CA HIS A 48 -2.03 -8.48 14.03
C HIS A 48 -2.59 -8.53 15.47
N GLN A 49 -3.14 -7.42 15.98
CA GLN A 49 -3.81 -7.36 17.28
C GLN A 49 -5.30 -7.73 17.18
N GLY A 50 -5.78 -8.03 15.97
CA GLY A 50 -7.20 -8.30 15.72
C GLY A 50 -8.05 -7.05 15.61
N LEU A 51 -7.44 -5.85 15.53
CA LEU A 51 -8.19 -4.60 15.43
C LEU A 51 -8.65 -4.41 13.98
N PHE A 52 -9.95 -4.15 13.82
CA PHE A 52 -10.55 -3.81 12.55
C PHE A 52 -10.29 -2.35 12.22
N HIS A 53 -9.76 -2.12 11.03
CA HIS A 53 -9.52 -0.82 10.43
C HIS A 53 -10.38 -0.72 9.18
N SER A 54 -11.18 0.33 9.08
CA SER A 54 -11.84 0.72 7.84
C SER A 54 -11.31 2.08 7.44
N ALA A 55 -10.98 2.24 6.15
CA ALA A 55 -10.88 3.53 5.50
C ALA A 55 -12.31 4.08 5.37
N SER A 56 -12.95 4.35 6.51
CA SER A 56 -14.30 4.89 6.57
C SER A 56 -14.29 6.25 5.90
N PHE A 57 -14.80 6.24 4.67
CA PHE A 57 -15.15 7.40 3.90
C PHE A 57 -16.39 8.06 4.53
N LEU A 58 -16.17 9.19 5.20
CA LEU A 58 -17.15 10.23 5.50
C LEU A 58 -16.45 11.53 5.05
N SER A 59 -16.79 12.29 3.99
CA SER A 59 -17.87 12.31 3.00
C SER A 59 -17.47 13.22 1.81
N TRP A 60 -17.33 12.71 0.57
CA TRP A 60 -17.56 13.30 -0.80
C TRP A 60 -16.66 12.64 -1.89
N PRO A 61 -17.17 12.31 -3.10
CA PRO A 61 -16.81 11.11 -3.84
C PRO A 61 -15.50 11.30 -4.62
N ILE A 62 -14.44 10.61 -4.21
CA ILE A 62 -13.27 10.50 -5.07
C ILE A 62 -13.00 9.01 -5.26
N ASP A 63 -13.18 8.56 -6.50
CA ASP A 63 -13.11 7.16 -6.92
C ASP A 63 -11.74 6.51 -6.62
N PRO A 64 -11.70 5.26 -6.13
CA PRO A 64 -10.45 4.57 -5.82
C PRO A 64 -9.85 3.89 -7.06
N TYR A 65 -8.59 4.21 -7.35
CA TYR A 65 -7.81 3.53 -8.38
C TYR A 65 -7.11 2.27 -7.83
N LYS A 66 -7.14 1.18 -8.61
CA LYS A 66 -6.48 -0.11 -8.34
C LYS A 66 -5.19 -0.23 -9.15
N PHE A 67 -4.07 -0.62 -8.54
CA PHE A 67 -2.85 -1.00 -9.27
C PHE A 67 -2.51 -2.49 -9.07
N SER A 68 -1.78 -3.10 -10.01
CA SER A 68 -1.26 -4.48 -9.96
C SER A 68 0.07 -4.56 -10.70
N LEU A 69 1.06 -5.35 -10.21
CA LEU A 69 2.37 -5.46 -10.86
C LEU A 69 2.98 -6.85 -10.87
N ARG A 70 3.78 -7.07 -11.92
CA ARG A 70 4.47 -8.28 -12.35
C ARG A 70 5.99 -8.12 -12.25
#